data_AF-A0A4Q2W8P3-F1
#
_entry.id   AF-A0A4Q2W8P3-F1
#
_cell.length_a   1.000
_cell.length_b   1.000
_cell.length_c   1.000
_cell.angle_alpha   90.00
_cell.angle_beta   90.00
_cell.angle_gamma   90.00
#
_symmetry.space_group_name_H-M   'P 1'
#
loop_
_entity.id
_entity.type
_entity.pdbx_description
1 polymer ?
#
loop_
_entity_poly.entity_id
_entity_poly.type
_entity_poly.pdbx_seq_one_letter_code
_entity_poly.pdbx_strand_id
1 'polypeptide(L)'
;MRCISWARLSSALLLGAGIVKAEFAMLSADDSLCPIPCEGTIPGDWTVYHSVDSLFHCQEPMMFDFSVMNPLDDPETIVQIRACTATKAVKPCTKHVRDALAVEE
;
A
#
# COMPACT_ATOMS: atom_id res chain seq x y z
N MET A 1 26.16 -34.86 -4.93
CA MET A 1 27.36 -34.30 -5.60
C MET A 1 27.58 -32.90 -5.03
N ARG A 2 28.70 -32.68 -4.32
CA ARG A 2 29.05 -31.41 -3.66
C ARG A 2 30.17 -30.75 -4.47
N CYS A 3 29.93 -29.56 -5.02
CA CYS A 3 30.96 -28.79 -5.70
C CYS A 3 31.56 -27.75 -4.74
N ILE A 4 32.70 -28.14 -4.19
CA ILE A 4 33.94 -27.40 -3.88
C ILE A 4 33.83 -25.90 -3.55
N SER A 5 34.19 -25.64 -2.29
CA SER A 5 34.59 -24.37 -1.68
C SER A 5 35.56 -23.55 -2.53
N TRP A 6 35.24 -22.27 -2.73
CA TRP A 6 36.22 -21.22 -2.99
C TRP A 6 36.40 -20.36 -1.74
N ALA A 7 37.27 -20.82 -0.85
CA ALA A 7 37.95 -19.95 0.08
C ALA A 7 38.93 -19.08 -0.72
N ARG A 8 38.52 -17.87 -1.11
CA ARG A 8 39.44 -16.79 -1.45
C ARG A 8 39.56 -15.89 -0.23
N LEU A 9 40.38 -16.33 0.72
CA LEU A 9 40.94 -15.46 1.75
C LEU A 9 41.90 -14.49 1.03
N SER A 10 41.44 -13.26 0.81
CA SER A 10 42.33 -12.16 0.50
C SER A 10 42.10 -11.10 1.56
N SER A 11 42.86 -11.21 2.65
CA SER A 11 43.05 -10.12 3.59
C SER A 11 43.77 -8.99 2.87
N ALA A 12 43.05 -7.91 2.60
CA ALA A 12 43.63 -6.60 2.42
C ALA A 12 43.05 -5.71 3.51
N LEU A 13 43.79 -5.61 4.61
CA LEU A 13 43.65 -4.53 5.58
C LEU A 13 44.38 -3.32 4.98
N LEU A 14 43.73 -2.16 4.85
CA LEU A 14 44.22 -0.90 5.40
C LEU A 14 43.35 0.30 5.01
N LEU A 15 43.17 1.15 6.03
CA LEU A 15 42.77 2.55 6.04
C LEU A 15 41.29 2.82 5.75
N GLY A 16 40.53 2.89 6.84
CA GLY A 16 39.17 3.40 6.85
C GLY A 16 39.12 4.82 6.31
N ALA A 17 38.60 4.96 5.09
CA ALA A 17 37.88 6.15 4.71
C ALA A 17 36.54 6.11 5.47
N GLY A 18 36.50 6.83 6.60
CA GLY A 18 35.25 7.07 7.33
C GLY A 18 34.36 7.99 6.50
N ILE A 19 33.73 7.45 5.45
CA ILE A 19 32.53 8.07 4.90
C ILE A 19 31.47 7.71 5.93
N VAL A 20 31.12 8.65 6.80
CA VAL A 20 29.83 8.60 7.47
C VAL A 20 28.81 8.56 6.34
N LYS A 21 28.28 7.37 6.06
CA LYS A 21 27.13 7.22 5.18
C LYS A 21 26.03 7.97 5.90
N ALA A 22 25.83 9.24 5.53
CA ALA A 22 24.66 9.97 5.92
C ALA A 22 23.51 9.22 5.25
N GLU A 23 22.94 8.25 5.95
CA GLU A 23 21.61 7.76 5.67
C GLU A 23 20.68 8.87 6.11
N PHE A 24 20.64 9.91 5.28
CA PHE A 24 19.45 10.71 5.14
C PHE A 24 18.42 9.70 4.67
N ALA A 25 17.66 9.14 5.62
CA ALA A 25 16.35 8.65 5.31
C ALA A 25 15.66 9.88 4.69
N MET A 26 15.73 9.98 3.36
CA MET A 26 14.69 10.67 2.65
C MET A 26 13.44 10.02 3.20
N LEU A 27 12.71 10.75 4.03
CA LEU A 27 11.28 10.61 4.03
C LEU A 27 10.92 10.92 2.57
N SER A 28 11.06 9.93 1.70
CA SER A 28 10.15 9.80 0.60
C SER A 28 8.82 9.86 1.31
N ALA A 29 8.21 11.05 1.29
CA ALA A 29 6.81 11.11 0.94
C ALA A 29 6.76 10.18 -0.27
N ASP A 30 6.45 8.92 0.02
CA ASP A 30 5.80 8.09 -0.95
C ASP A 30 4.64 8.99 -1.34
N ASP A 31 4.79 9.70 -2.46
CA ASP A 31 3.77 10.60 -2.99
C ASP A 31 2.67 9.70 -3.58
N SER A 32 2.38 8.59 -2.90
CA SER A 32 1.15 7.89 -3.05
C SER A 32 0.11 8.91 -2.64
N LEU A 33 -0.75 9.21 -3.60
CA LEU A 33 -1.94 10.05 -3.42
C LEU A 33 -2.96 9.37 -2.47
N CYS A 34 -2.49 8.38 -1.70
CA CYS A 34 -3.21 7.55 -0.78
C CYS A 34 -3.25 8.20 0.60
N PRO A 35 -4.37 8.01 1.32
CA PRO A 35 -4.51 8.54 2.66
C PRO A 35 -3.61 7.82 3.66
N ILE A 36 -3.48 8.39 4.86
CA ILE A 36 -2.74 7.77 5.95
C ILE A 36 -3.22 6.33 6.24
N PRO A 37 -2.37 5.44 6.79
CA PRO A 37 -2.79 4.10 7.19
C PRO A 37 -3.93 4.10 8.21
N CYS A 38 -4.83 3.12 8.11
CA CYS A 38 -5.91 2.93 9.08
C CYS A 38 -5.43 2.43 10.46
N GLU A 39 -4.23 1.87 10.52
CA GLU A 39 -3.72 1.25 11.75
C GLU A 39 -3.29 2.31 12.76
N GLY A 40 -3.95 2.32 13.92
CA GLY A 40 -3.67 3.29 14.98
C GLY A 40 -4.32 4.67 14.80
N THR A 41 -5.18 4.86 13.79
CA THR A 41 -5.90 6.12 13.54
C THR A 41 -7.39 5.95 13.77
N ILE A 42 -8.05 6.99 14.29
CA ILE A 42 -9.53 7.05 14.36
C ILE A 42 -10.07 7.82 13.15
N PRO A 43 -11.35 7.63 12.77
CA PRO A 43 -11.92 8.32 11.61
C PRO A 43 -11.71 9.83 11.61
N GLY A 44 -11.70 10.49 12.78
CA GLY A 44 -11.43 11.93 12.89
C GLY A 44 -10.06 12.39 12.39
N ASP A 45 -9.09 11.48 12.32
CA ASP A 45 -7.71 11.76 11.89
C ASP A 45 -7.47 11.42 10.41
N TRP A 46 -8.45 10.79 9.75
CA TRP A 46 -8.33 10.33 8.37
C TRP A 46 -8.28 11.48 7.37
N THR A 47 -7.66 11.22 6.22
CA THR A 47 -7.57 12.21 5.14
C THR A 47 -8.97 12.53 4.61
N VAL A 48 -9.28 13.82 4.48
CA VAL A 48 -10.57 14.30 3.99
C VAL A 48 -10.51 14.59 2.49
N TYR A 49 -11.46 14.04 1.75
CA TYR A 49 -11.69 14.27 0.34
C TYR A 49 -13.04 14.97 0.12
N HIS A 50 -13.07 15.87 -0.85
CA HIS A 50 -14.26 16.66 -1.22
C HIS A 50 -14.88 16.26 -2.55
N SER A 51 -14.35 15.21 -3.19
CA SER A 51 -14.90 14.64 -4.41
C SER A 51 -14.58 13.14 -4.45
N VAL A 52 -15.43 12.38 -5.14
CA VAL A 52 -15.17 10.97 -5.43
C VAL A 52 -13.97 10.85 -6.37
N ASP A 53 -13.78 11.81 -7.28
CA ASP A 53 -12.71 11.77 -8.28
C ASP A 53 -11.31 11.71 -7.66
N SER A 54 -11.11 12.44 -6.55
CA SER A 54 -9.83 12.45 -5.83
C SER A 54 -9.47 11.09 -5.23
N LEU A 55 -10.43 10.19 -5.03
CA LEU A 55 -10.18 8.85 -4.50
C LEU A 55 -9.52 7.93 -5.54
N PHE A 56 -9.73 8.18 -6.84
CA PHE A 56 -9.13 7.35 -7.91
C PHE A 56 -7.62 7.50 -8.03
N HIS A 57 -7.06 8.53 -7.40
CA HIS A 57 -5.63 8.75 -7.36
C HIS A 57 -4.89 7.70 -6.51
N CYS A 58 -5.60 7.05 -5.58
CA CYS A 58 -5.06 5.95 -4.77
C CYS A 58 -5.55 4.60 -5.31
N GLN A 59 -4.61 3.71 -5.62
CA GLN A 59 -4.88 2.34 -6.11
C GLN A 59 -4.81 1.28 -5.01
N GLU A 60 -4.66 1.70 -3.75
CA GLU A 60 -4.62 0.81 -2.60
C GLU A 60 -6.02 0.59 -2.01
N PRO A 61 -6.24 -0.55 -1.33
CA PRO A 61 -7.48 -0.76 -0.59
C PRO A 61 -7.67 0.33 0.47
N MET A 62 -8.81 1.02 0.42
CA MET A 62 -9.14 2.09 1.36
C MET A 62 -10.41 1.76 2.16
N MET A 63 -10.50 2.33 3.36
CA MET A 63 -11.72 2.40 4.16
C MET A 63 -12.29 3.81 4.08
N PHE A 64 -13.61 3.94 4.01
CA PHE A 64 -14.30 5.22 3.85
C PHE A 64 -15.30 5.47 4.99
N ASP A 65 -15.41 6.73 5.41
CA ASP A 65 -16.41 7.24 6.34
C ASP A 65 -17.03 8.53 5.75
N PHE A 66 -18.33 8.47 5.44
CA PHE A 66 -19.08 9.56 4.81
C PHE A 66 -20.56 9.49 5.20
N SER A 67 -21.27 10.60 5.03
CA SER A 67 -22.72 10.68 5.29
C SER A 67 -23.52 10.02 4.17
N VAL A 68 -24.42 9.10 4.52
CA VAL A 68 -25.39 8.53 3.56
C VAL A 68 -26.51 9.51 3.17
N MET A 69 -26.68 10.59 3.94
CA MET A 69 -27.70 11.61 3.70
C MET A 69 -27.24 12.68 2.70
N ASN A 70 -25.96 12.71 2.35
CA ASN A 70 -25.38 13.64 1.40
C ASN A 70 -25.11 12.88 0.09
N PRO A 71 -25.88 13.13 -0.98
CA PRO A 71 -25.63 12.52 -2.28
C PRO A 71 -24.19 12.82 -2.75
N LEU A 72 -23.52 11.82 -3.32
CA LEU A 72 -22.15 11.96 -3.82
C LEU A 72 -22.08 12.34 -5.31
N ASP A 73 -23.21 12.22 -6.01
CA ASP A 73 -23.40 12.47 -7.43
C ASP A 73 -24.06 13.83 -7.73
N ASP A 74 -24.46 14.57 -6.69
CA ASP A 74 -25.00 15.92 -6.80
C ASP A 74 -23.88 16.97 -6.67
N PRO A 75 -23.60 17.77 -7.72
CA PRO A 75 -22.55 18.79 -7.68
C PRO A 75 -22.84 19.93 -6.70
N GLU A 76 -24.09 20.14 -6.28
CA GLU A 76 -24.46 21.19 -5.31
C GLU A 76 -24.30 20.72 -3.85
N THR A 77 -24.10 19.41 -3.63
CA THR A 77 -23.92 18.85 -2.29
C THR A 77 -22.45 18.98 -1.86
N ILE A 78 -22.22 19.55 -0.68
CA ILE A 78 -20.87 19.57 -0.08
C ILE A 78 -20.53 18.15 0.40
N VAL A 79 -19.61 17.51 -0.31
CA VAL A 79 -19.13 16.17 -0.01
C VAL A 79 -17.98 16.21 1.01
N GLN A 80 -18.06 15.33 2.00
CA GLN A 80 -16.98 15.06 2.93
C GLN A 80 -16.81 13.55 3.07
N ILE A 81 -15.71 13.04 2.53
CA ILE A 81 -15.33 11.63 2.58
C ILE A 81 -14.03 11.54 3.36
N ARG A 82 -14.05 10.87 4.51
CA ARG A 82 -12.85 10.54 5.25
C ARG A 82 -12.34 9.18 4.80
N ALA A 83 -11.05 9.06 4.53
CA ALA A 83 -10.46 7.80 4.09
C ALA A 83 -9.11 7.50 4.74
N CYS A 84 -8.82 6.21 4.87
CA CYS A 84 -7.51 5.69 5.28
C CYS A 84 -7.14 4.47 4.44
N THR A 85 -5.84 4.19 4.34
CA THR A 85 -5.30 3.06 3.57
C THR A 85 -5.25 1.81 4.44
N ALA A 86 -5.88 0.73 3.98
CA ALA A 86 -5.90 -0.54 4.69
C ALA A 86 -4.58 -1.27 4.49
N THR A 87 -3.82 -1.47 5.57
CA THR A 87 -2.47 -2.09 5.57
C THR A 87 -2.44 -3.57 5.18
N LYS A 88 -3.58 -4.18 4.82
CA LYS A 88 -3.65 -5.59 4.42
C LYS A 88 -4.05 -5.69 2.95
N ALA A 89 -3.08 -6.00 2.10
CA ALA A 89 -3.36 -6.58 0.78
C ALA A 89 -4.32 -7.75 0.99
N VAL A 90 -5.55 -7.61 0.50
CA VAL A 90 -6.50 -8.71 0.46
C VAL A 90 -5.84 -9.77 -0.41
N LYS A 91 -5.36 -10.85 0.21
CA LYS A 91 -4.95 -12.03 -0.56
C LYS A 91 -6.20 -12.48 -1.32
N PRO A 92 -6.23 -12.46 -2.65
CA PRO A 92 -7.41 -12.90 -3.38
C PRO A 92 -7.69 -14.33 -2.95
N CYS A 93 -8.89 -14.57 -2.43
CA CYS A 93 -9.36 -15.93 -2.19
C CYS A 93 -9.61 -16.56 -3.56
N THR A 94 -8.58 -17.17 -4.13
CA THR A 94 -8.72 -17.96 -5.35
C THR A 94 -9.54 -19.18 -5.00
N LYS A 95 -10.86 -19.10 -5.23
CA LYS A 95 -11.70 -20.30 -5.31
C LYS A 95 -11.07 -21.22 -6.36
N HIS A 96 -10.56 -22.38 -5.93
CA HIS A 96 -10.31 -23.49 -6.85
C HIS A 96 -11.67 -23.91 -7.37
N VAL A 97 -12.07 -23.37 -8.52
CA VAL A 97 -13.18 -23.91 -9.30
C VAL A 97 -12.75 -25.32 -9.65
N ARG A 98 -13.30 -26.30 -8.93
CA ARG A 98 -13.18 -27.70 -9.34
C ARG A 98 -14.04 -27.77 -10.59
N ASP A 99 -13.40 -27.87 -11.75
CA ASP A 99 -14.08 -28.06 -13.02
C ASP A 99 -15.02 -29.25 -12.87
N ALA A 100 -16.32 -28.97 -12.82
CA ALA A 100 -17.33 -29.97 -13.04
C ALA A 100 -17.19 -30.34 -14.52
N LEU A 101 -16.59 -31.50 -14.80
CA LEU A 101 -16.68 -32.15 -16.09
C LEU A 101 -18.17 -32.21 -16.45
N ALA A 102 -18.56 -31.43 -17.45
CA ALA A 102 -19.82 -31.63 -18.13
C ALA A 102 -19.77 -33.03 -18.76
N VAL A 103 -20.82 -33.79 -18.49
CA VAL A 103 -21.19 -35.01 -19.22
C VAL A 103 -21.31 -34.65 -20.70
N GLU A 104 -20.54 -35.32 -21.54
CA GLU A 104 -20.84 -35.48 -22.96
C GLU A 104 -20.95 -36.98 -23.24
N GLU A 105 -22.13 -37.36 -23.74
CA GLU A 105 -22.65 -38.66 -24.23
C GLU A 105 -22.98 -39.81 -23.25
#